data_AF-A0A6F8YXF2-F1
#
_entry.id   AF-A0A6F8YXF2-F1
#
_cell.length_a   1.000
_cell.length_b   1.000
_cell.length_c   1.000
_cell.angle_alpha   90.00
_cell.angle_beta   90.00
_cell.angle_gamma   90.00
#
_symmetry.space_group_name_H-M   'P 1'
#
loop_
_entity.id
_entity.type
_entity.pdbx_description
1 polymer ?
#
loop_
_entity_poly.entity_id
_entity_poly.type
_entity_poly.pdbx_seq_one_letter_code
_entity_poly.pdbx_strand_id
1 'polypeptide(L)'
;MALGGFLGGAQYLSADRGRPLLLVQTLAGTPARLAWRANSRGQALPGIGDGAYTSGDRAALRVGDTTVVFTLMGEARDRQPYLPWLAAQCATRLDQNAQGRKL
;
A
#
# COMPACT_ATOMS: atom_id res chain seq x y z
N MET A 1 22.89 -9.92 12.08
CA MET A 1 22.06 -9.09 11.18
C MET A 1 20.69 -9.73 11.09
N ALA A 2 19.67 -9.19 11.78
CA ALA A 2 18.31 -9.71 11.68
C ALA A 2 17.62 -9.09 10.46
N LEU A 3 17.25 -9.90 9.47
CA LEU A 3 16.32 -9.55 8.39
C LEU A 3 14.88 -9.50 8.92
N GLY A 4 14.65 -8.72 9.98
CA GLY A 4 13.34 -8.56 10.62
C GLY A 4 12.54 -7.46 9.94
N GLY A 5 12.03 -7.71 8.73
CA GLY A 5 11.00 -6.88 8.11
C GLY A 5 9.68 -7.64 8.15
N PHE A 6 8.72 -7.19 8.95
CA PHE A 6 7.39 -7.80 8.94
C PHE A 6 6.76 -7.60 7.56
N LEU A 7 6.36 -8.72 6.94
CA LEU A 7 5.69 -8.77 5.65
C LEU A 7 4.26 -9.21 5.95
N GLY A 8 3.37 -8.24 6.16
CA GLY A 8 1.93 -8.51 6.22
C GLY A 8 1.35 -8.46 4.81
N GLY A 9 0.49 -9.42 4.45
CA GLY A 9 -0.15 -9.45 3.15
C GLY A 9 -1.62 -9.82 3.28
N ALA A 10 -2.50 -9.09 2.61
CA ALA A 10 -3.91 -9.45 2.47
C ALA A 10 -4.28 -9.45 0.99
N GLN A 11 -4.90 -10.54 0.56
CA GLN A 11 -5.44 -10.66 -0.79
C GLN A 11 -6.97 -10.65 -0.72
N TYR A 12 -7.58 -9.79 -1.51
CA TYR A 12 -9.03 -9.68 -1.65
C TYR A 12 -9.45 -10.37 -2.93
N LEU A 13 -10.49 -11.19 -2.80
CA LEU A 13 -11.01 -12.03 -3.87
C LEU A 13 -12.39 -11.56 -4.31
N SER A 14 -12.75 -11.84 -5.56
CA SER A 14 -14.11 -11.65 -6.05
C SER A 14 -15.08 -12.58 -5.32
N ALA A 15 -16.27 -12.09 -5.01
CA ALA A 15 -17.27 -12.86 -4.27
C ALA A 15 -17.85 -14.04 -5.10
N ASP A 16 -17.85 -13.93 -6.42
CA ASP A 16 -18.47 -14.90 -7.33
C ASP A 16 -17.59 -16.12 -7.60
N ARG A 17 -16.29 -15.91 -7.85
CA ARG A 17 -15.35 -16.89 -8.41
C ARG A 17 -14.03 -16.98 -7.64
N GLY A 18 -13.88 -16.23 -6.55
CA GLY A 18 -12.66 -16.24 -5.74
C GLY A 18 -11.43 -15.70 -6.48
N ARG A 19 -11.61 -14.84 -7.50
CA ARG A 19 -10.49 -14.34 -8.32
C ARG A 19 -9.73 -13.23 -7.59
N PRO A 20 -8.39 -13.17 -7.67
CA PRO A 20 -7.62 -12.07 -7.09
C PRO A 20 -8.04 -10.72 -7.67
N LEU A 21 -8.44 -9.78 -6.81
CA LEU A 21 -8.78 -8.41 -7.20
C LEU A 21 -7.77 -7.40 -6.67
N LEU A 22 -7.32 -7.58 -5.44
CA LEU A 22 -6.39 -6.65 -4.80
C LEU A 22 -5.43 -7.41 -3.90
N LEU A 23 -4.14 -7.11 -4.04
CA LEU A 23 -3.13 -7.48 -3.07
C LEU A 23 -2.69 -6.22 -2.30
N VAL A 24 -2.73 -6.29 -0.98
CA VAL A 24 -2.22 -5.26 -0.07
C VAL A 24 -1.03 -5.84 0.68
N GLN A 25 0.12 -5.20 0.57
CA GLN A 25 1.34 -5.61 1.26
C GLN A 25 1.80 -4.51 2.19
N THR A 26 2.05 -4.84 3.46
CA THR A 26 2.61 -3.96 4.47
C THR A 26 4.03 -4.41 4.75
N LEU A 27 4.98 -3.49 4.56
CA LEU A 27 6.41 -3.75 4.66
C LEU A 27 7.03 -2.80 5.68
N ALA A 28 8.00 -3.28 6.44
CA ALA A 28 8.88 -2.47 7.29
C ALA A 28 10.36 -2.74 6.98
N GLY A 29 11.26 -1.84 7.41
CA GLY A 29 12.71 -2.03 7.30
C GLY A 29 13.25 -2.09 5.86
N THR A 30 14.18 -3.00 5.59
CA THR A 30 14.85 -3.08 4.27
C THR A 30 13.89 -3.38 3.11
N PRO A 31 12.96 -4.36 3.21
CA PRO A 31 11.95 -4.59 2.18
C PRO A 31 11.11 -3.34 1.87
N ALA A 32 10.72 -2.57 2.90
CA ALA A 32 9.98 -1.33 2.73
C ALA A 32 10.76 -0.29 1.91
N ARG A 33 12.05 -0.09 2.21
CA ARG A 33 12.90 0.85 1.46
C ARG A 33 13.06 0.46 -0.01
N LEU A 34 13.19 -0.84 -0.30
CA LEU A 34 13.29 -1.32 -1.67
C LEU A 34 11.97 -1.12 -2.43
N ALA A 35 10.84 -1.49 -1.81
CA ALA A 35 9.52 -1.26 -2.38
C ALA A 35 9.24 0.22 -2.63
N TRP A 36 9.60 1.08 -1.68
CA TRP A 36 9.47 2.53 -1.81
C TRP A 36 10.24 3.05 -3.03
N ARG A 37 11.53 2.69 -3.15
CA ARG A 37 12.36 3.09 -4.31
C ARG A 37 11.80 2.58 -5.64
N ALA A 38 11.21 1.39 -5.67
CA ALA A 38 10.61 0.83 -6.87
C ALA A 38 9.35 1.61 -7.31
N ASN A 39 8.52 2.04 -6.35
CA ASN A 39 7.26 2.72 -6.63
C ASN A 39 7.39 4.24 -6.75
N SER A 40 8.46 4.85 -6.20
CA SER A 40 8.68 6.31 -6.25
C SER A 40 8.99 6.86 -7.64
N ARG A 41 9.06 6.00 -8.66
CA ARG A 41 9.16 6.36 -10.07
C ARG A 41 7.79 6.63 -10.71
N GLY A 42 6.71 6.34 -10.00
CA GLY A 42 5.34 6.60 -10.44
C GLY A 42 4.92 8.07 -10.33
N GLN A 43 3.66 8.34 -10.63
CA GLN A 43 3.03 9.64 -10.44
C GLN A 43 2.87 9.91 -8.94
N ALA A 44 3.39 11.04 -8.46
CA ALA A 44 3.25 11.43 -7.06
C ALA A 44 1.79 11.80 -6.72
N LEU A 45 1.35 11.40 -5.53
CA LEU A 45 0.06 11.74 -4.94
C LEU A 45 0.28 12.66 -3.73
N PRO A 46 0.20 13.99 -3.89
CA PRO A 46 0.47 14.92 -2.80
C PRO A 46 -0.60 14.83 -1.71
N GLY A 47 -0.19 15.05 -0.46
CA GLY A 47 -1.10 15.11 0.69
C GLY A 47 -1.53 13.76 1.27
N ILE A 48 -0.91 12.64 0.88
CA ILE A 48 -1.20 11.30 1.40
C ILE A 48 -0.01 10.75 2.18
N GLY A 49 -0.18 10.56 3.49
CA GLY A 49 0.86 10.05 4.39
C GLY A 49 2.12 10.92 4.35
N ASP A 50 3.28 10.28 4.54
CA ASP A 50 4.60 10.91 4.32
C ASP A 50 4.97 10.97 2.83
N GLY A 51 4.17 10.31 2.00
CA GLY A 51 4.28 10.30 0.55
C GLY A 51 3.52 9.13 -0.05
N ALA A 52 3.05 9.31 -1.28
CA ALA A 52 2.41 8.25 -2.04
C ALA A 52 2.65 8.41 -3.54
N TYR A 53 2.55 7.29 -4.25
CA TYR A 53 2.73 7.21 -5.69
C TYR A 53 1.72 6.24 -6.32
N THR A 54 1.34 6.48 -7.57
CA THR A 54 0.66 5.52 -8.44
C THR A 54 1.53 5.14 -9.63
N SER A 55 1.46 3.89 -10.06
CA SER A 55 2.17 3.40 -11.24
C SER A 55 1.39 2.24 -11.85
N GLY A 56 0.69 2.51 -12.96
CA GLY A 56 -0.23 1.53 -13.56
C GLY A 56 -1.21 1.00 -12.52
N ASP A 57 -1.35 -0.32 -12.46
CA ASP A 57 -2.25 -1.04 -11.55
C ASP A 57 -1.82 -1.02 -10.06
N ARG A 58 -0.85 -0.19 -9.69
CA ARG A 58 -0.29 -0.14 -8.34
C ARG A 58 -0.35 1.25 -7.73
N ALA A 59 -0.48 1.26 -6.41
CA ALA A 59 -0.16 2.42 -5.60
C ALA A 59 0.73 2.02 -4.44
N ALA A 60 1.58 2.94 -4.01
CA ALA A 60 2.35 2.78 -2.78
C ALA A 60 2.19 4.03 -1.93
N LEU A 61 2.13 3.86 -0.62
CA LEU A 61 2.18 4.97 0.34
C LEU A 61 3.17 4.64 1.46
N ARG A 62 3.64 5.68 2.12
CA ARG A 62 4.51 5.58 3.27
C ARG A 62 3.94 6.33 4.46
N VAL A 63 3.99 5.70 5.63
CA VAL A 63 3.71 6.33 6.94
C VAL A 63 4.75 5.79 7.93
N GLY A 64 5.62 6.67 8.43
CA GLY A 64 6.80 6.33 9.22
C GLY A 64 7.77 5.39 8.49
N ASP A 65 8.09 4.26 9.13
CA ASP A 65 8.91 3.20 8.55
C ASP A 65 8.08 2.16 7.75
N THR A 66 6.76 2.34 7.69
CA THR A 66 5.87 1.40 7.00
C THR A 66 5.65 1.85 5.57
N THR A 67 5.88 0.95 4.61
CA THR A 67 5.45 1.11 3.22
C THR A 67 4.30 0.16 2.94
N VAL A 68 3.19 0.68 2.41
CA VAL A 68 2.07 -0.14 1.96
C VAL A 68 2.00 -0.09 0.44
N VAL A 69 1.89 -1.26 -0.19
CA VAL A 69 1.74 -1.40 -1.64
C VAL A 69 0.39 -2.04 -1.94
N PHE A 70 -0.39 -1.40 -2.80
CA PHE A 70 -1.63 -1.90 -3.39
C PHE A 70 -1.31 -2.36 -4.81
N THR A 71 -1.76 -3.56 -5.18
CA THR A 71 -1.70 -4.04 -6.55
C THR A 71 -3.07 -4.55 -6.96
N LEU A 72 -3.68 -3.88 -7.94
CA LEU A 72 -4.89 -4.36 -8.60
C LEU A 72 -4.56 -5.54 -9.49
N MET A 73 -5.45 -6.54 -9.49
CA MET A 73 -5.27 -7.80 -10.18
C MET A 73 -6.53 -8.15 -10.98
N GLY A 74 -6.35 -8.94 -12.05
CA GLY A 74 -7.46 -9.40 -12.89
C GLY A 74 -8.35 -8.25 -13.37
N GLU A 75 -9.65 -8.43 -13.21
CA GLU A 75 -10.69 -7.45 -13.59
C GLU A 75 -10.69 -6.16 -12.76
N ALA A 76 -10.00 -6.13 -11.61
CA ALA A 76 -9.93 -4.92 -10.80
C ALA A 76 -8.96 -3.88 -11.38
N ARG A 77 -8.15 -4.22 -12.39
CA ARG A 77 -7.22 -3.27 -13.03
C ARG A 77 -7.94 -2.07 -13.62
N ASP A 78 -9.15 -2.25 -14.14
CA ASP A 78 -10.00 -1.15 -14.64
C ASP A 78 -10.45 -0.17 -13.54
N ARG A 79 -10.18 -0.50 -12.27
CA ARG A 79 -10.44 0.35 -11.10
C ARG A 79 -9.22 1.18 -10.68
N GLN A 80 -8.17 1.24 -11.50
CA GLN A 80 -6.99 2.08 -11.28
C GLN A 80 -7.31 3.52 -10.82
N PRO A 81 -8.34 4.22 -11.36
CA PRO A 81 -8.67 5.58 -10.93
C PRO A 81 -9.02 5.72 -9.44
N TYR A 82 -9.38 4.62 -8.75
CA TYR A 82 -9.70 4.59 -7.33
C TYR A 82 -8.48 4.37 -6.42
N LEU A 83 -7.30 4.07 -6.97
CA LEU A 83 -6.08 3.86 -6.19
C LEU A 83 -5.68 5.05 -5.32
N PRO A 84 -5.75 6.32 -5.78
CA PRO A 84 -5.46 7.47 -4.93
C PRO A 84 -6.39 7.55 -3.71
N TRP A 85 -7.68 7.28 -3.91
CA TRP A 85 -8.66 7.26 -2.82
C TRP A 85 -8.33 6.15 -1.82
N LEU A 86 -8.00 4.94 -2.30
CA LEU A 86 -7.64 3.81 -1.43
C LEU A 86 -6.36 4.11 -0.63
N ALA A 87 -5.37 4.75 -1.24
CA ALA A 87 -4.15 5.16 -0.57
C ALA A 87 -4.44 6.21 0.53
N ALA A 88 -5.25 7.23 0.24
CA ALA A 88 -5.66 8.22 1.24
C ALA A 88 -6.37 7.56 2.44
N GLN A 89 -7.30 6.66 2.16
CA GLN A 89 -8.04 5.92 3.18
C GLN A 89 -7.14 5.03 4.04
N CYS A 90 -6.10 4.43 3.46
CA CYS A 90 -5.14 3.63 4.22
C CYS A 90 -4.23 4.53 5.08
N ALA A 91 -3.76 5.65 4.56
CA ALA A 91 -2.95 6.60 5.31
C ALA A 91 -3.67 7.10 6.57
N THR A 92 -4.95 7.48 6.46
CA THR A 92 -5.77 7.89 7.61
C THR A 92 -5.86 6.81 8.68
N ARG A 93 -6.06 5.54 8.28
CA ARG A 93 -6.15 4.42 9.25
C ARG A 93 -4.82 4.10 9.91
N LEU A 94 -3.71 4.19 9.17
CA LEU A 94 -2.38 3.95 9.73
C LEU A 94 -1.99 5.02 10.75
N ASP A 95 -2.31 6.29 10.46
CA ASP A 95 -2.08 7.39 11.38
C ASP A 95 -2.91 7.24 12.67
N GLN A 96 -4.20 6.94 12.56
CA GLN A 96 -5.07 6.66 13.72
C GLN A 96 -4.55 5.50 14.57
N ASN A 97 -4.12 4.39 13.94
CA ASN A 97 -3.54 3.26 14.65
C ASN A 97 -2.21 3.60 15.34
N ALA A 98 -1.39 4.44 14.73
CA ALA A 98 -0.14 4.90 15.33
C ALA A 98 -0.38 5.79 16.56
N GLN A 99 -1.45 6.60 16.54
CA GLN A 99 -1.85 7.46 17.65
C GLN A 99 -2.44 6.65 18.82
N GLY A 100 -3.29 5.65 18.54
CA GLY A 100 -3.89 4.80 19.57
C GLY A 100 -2.90 3.89 20.32
N ARG A 101 -1.69 3.71 19.80
CA ARG A 101 -0.63 2.88 20.38
C ARG A 101 0.24 3.62 21.42
N LYS A 102 0.01 4.91 21.66
CA LYS A 102 0.78 5.76 22.60
C LYS A 102 0.25 5.79 24.04
N LEU A 103 -0.58 4.81 24.44
CA LEU A 103 -1.14 4.69 25.80
C LEU A 103 -0.47 3.55 26.56
#